data_AF-A0A4V2MKM6-F1
#
_entry.id   AF-A0A4V2MKM6-F1
#
_cell.length_a   1.000
_cell.length_b   1.000
_cell.length_c   1.000
_cell.angle_alpha   90.00
_cell.angle_beta   90.00
_cell.angle_gamma   90.00
#
_symmetry.space_group_name_H-M   'P 1'
#
loop_
_entity.id
_entity.type
_entity.pdbx_description
1 polymer ?
#
loop_
_entity_poly.entity_id
_entity_poly.type
_entity_poly.pdbx_seq_one_letter_code
_entity_poly.pdbx_strand_id
1 'polypeptide(L)' 'MQPQRNTIKSIQETDLTPEYKDQSERMGITSLRDFLYADIPQLRKHPEFTMLWYTELLKVLKAENLLDEFQARL' A
#
# COMPACT_ATOMS: atom_id res chain seq x y z
N MET A 1 13.89 22.39 -13.78
CA MET A 1 12.98 21.24 -13.66
C MET A 1 13.36 20.50 -12.39
N GLN A 2 12.52 20.56 -11.36
CA GLN A 2 12.83 19.91 -10.08
C GLN A 2 12.85 18.38 -10.27
N PRO A 3 13.88 17.66 -9.80
CA PRO A 3 13.74 16.23 -9.63
C PRO A 3 12.82 16.03 -8.44
N GLN A 4 11.55 15.69 -8.67
CA GLN A 4 10.69 15.21 -7.59
C GLN A 4 11.29 13.89 -7.09
N ARG A 5 12.14 14.00 -6.06
CA ARG A 5 12.63 12.87 -5.27
C ARG A 5 11.41 12.21 -4.64
N ASN A 6 10.90 11.15 -5.26
CA ASN A 6 10.73 9.80 -4.70
C ASN A 6 10.60 9.66 -3.16
N THR A 7 9.92 10.57 -2.46
CA THR A 7 9.51 10.37 -1.06
C THR A 7 8.29 9.49 -1.10
N ILE A 8 8.51 8.22 -0.86
CA ILE A 8 7.42 7.26 -0.76
C ILE A 8 6.76 7.49 0.57
N LYS A 9 5.51 7.94 0.48
CA LYS A 9 4.65 8.21 1.60
C LYS A 9 4.57 6.99 2.51
N SER A 10 4.83 7.21 3.79
CA SER A 10 4.62 6.20 4.82
C SER A 10 3.13 5.88 4.92
N ILE A 11 2.76 4.65 5.26
CA ILE A 11 1.37 4.29 5.56
C ILE A 11 0.82 5.19 6.68
N GLN A 12 1.68 5.61 7.62
CA GLN A 12 1.31 6.50 8.72
C GLN A 12 0.88 7.90 8.27
N GLU A 13 1.36 8.36 7.12
CA GLU A 13 1.07 9.68 6.54
C GLU A 13 -0.20 9.68 5.69
N THR A 14 -0.86 8.53 5.53
CA THR A 14 -2.13 8.39 4.80
C THR A 14 -3.33 8.72 5.69
N ASP A 15 -4.47 8.98 5.07
CA ASP A 15 -5.75 9.21 5.77
C ASP A 15 -6.45 7.91 6.22
N LEU A 16 -5.75 6.77 6.16
CA LEU A 16 -6.25 5.49 6.67
C LEU A 16 -6.51 5.56 8.18
N THR A 17 -7.47 4.76 8.65
CA THR A 17 -7.73 4.66 10.09
C THR A 17 -6.56 3.98 10.81
N PRO A 18 -6.39 4.21 12.13
CA PRO A 18 -5.34 3.57 12.91
C PRO A 18 -5.34 2.04 12.80
N GLU A 19 -6.52 1.43 12.72
CA GLU A 19 -6.67 -0.03 12.59
C GLU A 19 -6.10 -0.54 11.27
N TYR A 20 -6.32 0.18 10.16
CA TYR A 20 -5.74 -0.18 8.86
C TYR A 20 -4.23 -0.01 8.84
N LYS A 21 -3.73 1.02 9.52
CA LYS A 21 -2.28 1.28 9.62
C LYS A 21 -1.60 0.15 10.39
N ASP A 22 -2.13 -0.22 11.56
CA ASP A 22 -1.64 -1.36 12.36
C ASP A 22 -1.73 -2.69 11.60
N GLN A 23 -2.87 -2.96 10.93
CA GLN A 23 -3.01 -4.14 10.08
C GLN A 23 -1.97 -4.20 8.96
N SER A 24 -1.69 -3.07 8.30
CA SER A 24 -0.67 -2.97 7.25
C SER A 24 0.73 -3.24 7.79
N GLU A 25 1.06 -2.69 8.96
CA GLU A 25 2.36 -2.93 9.61
C GLU A 25 2.55 -4.40 9.99
N ARG A 26 1.52 -5.07 10.51
CA ARG A 26 1.56 -6.53 10.80
C ARG A 26 1.76 -7.36 9.54
N MET A 27 1.35 -6.86 8.39
CA MET A 27 1.57 -7.47 7.09
C MET A 27 2.93 -7.11 6.46
N GLY A 28 3.78 -6.36 7.17
CA GLY A 28 5.08 -5.89 6.68
C GLY A 28 4.98 -4.73 5.68
N ILE A 29 3.83 -4.06 5.60
CA ILE A 29 3.59 -2.92 4.72
C ILE A 29 3.68 -1.64 5.54
N THR A 30 4.82 -0.94 5.46
CA THR A 30 5.08 0.29 6.22
C THR A 30 5.02 1.54 5.34
N SER A 31 5.10 1.36 4.02
CA SER A 31 5.05 2.41 3.02
C SER A 31 4.21 2.01 1.81
N LEU A 32 3.80 3.00 1.01
CA LEU A 32 3.11 2.71 -0.25
C LEU A 32 4.00 1.96 -1.25
N ARG A 33 5.33 2.09 -1.17
CA ARG A 33 6.26 1.29 -1.98
C ARG A 33 6.24 -0.16 -1.55
N ASP A 34 6.19 -0.45 -0.25
CA ASP A 34 6.16 -1.84 0.22
C ASP A 34 4.95 -2.55 -0.40
N PHE A 35 3.79 -1.89 -0.39
CA PHE A 35 2.59 -2.43 -1.02
C PHE A 35 2.70 -2.52 -2.54
N LEU A 36 3.25 -1.48 -3.19
CA LEU A 36 3.42 -1.40 -4.63
C LEU A 36 4.28 -2.54 -5.21
N TYR A 37 5.24 -3.05 -4.43
CA TYR A 37 6.17 -4.11 -4.82
C TYR A 37 5.87 -5.43 -4.10
N ALA A 38 4.78 -5.53 -3.36
CA ALA A 38 4.48 -6.72 -2.60
C ALA A 38 4.03 -7.89 -3.50
N ASP A 39 4.43 -9.10 -3.10
CA ASP A 39 3.91 -10.33 -3.71
C ASP A 39 2.48 -10.58 -3.20
N ILE A 40 1.49 -10.16 -4.00
CA ILE A 40 0.07 -10.29 -3.66
C ILE A 40 -0.34 -11.74 -3.40
N PRO A 41 0.05 -12.74 -4.22
CA PRO A 41 -0.17 -14.15 -3.90
C PRO A 41 0.34 -14.57 -2.51
N GLN A 42 1.49 -14.08 -2.06
CA GLN A 42 1.99 -14.39 -0.71
C GLN A 42 1.24 -13.60 0.37
N LEU A 43 0.95 -12.32 0.15
CA LEU A 43 0.15 -11.51 1.07
C LEU A 43 -1.22 -12.12 1.33
N ARG A 44 -1.88 -12.67 0.30
CA ARG A 44 -3.18 -13.36 0.44
C ARG A 44 -3.18 -14.55 1.39
N LYS A 45 -2.00 -15.13 1.69
CA LYS A 45 -1.86 -16.23 2.65
C LYS A 45 -1.66 -15.73 4.08
N HIS A 46 -1.41 -14.44 4.27
CA HIS A 46 -1.21 -13.85 5.59
C HIS A 46 -2.54 -13.82 6.38
N PRO A 47 -2.57 -14.17 7.67
CA PRO A 47 -3.80 -14.23 8.46
C PRO A 47 -4.52 -12.89 8.59
N GLU A 48 -3.76 -11.80 8.59
CA GLU A 48 -4.32 -10.43 8.62
C GLU A 48 -4.82 -9.96 7.25
N PHE A 49 -4.60 -10.70 6.16
CA PHE A 49 -5.08 -10.27 4.85
C PHE A 49 -6.61 -10.35 4.77
N THR A 50 -7.25 -9.23 4.44
CA THR A 50 -8.67 -9.20 4.09
C THR A 50 -8.87 -8.50 2.75
N MET A 51 -9.91 -8.89 2.01
CA MET A 51 -10.24 -8.19 0.76
C MET A 51 -10.56 -6.71 1.00
N LEU A 52 -11.16 -6.39 2.14
CA LEU A 52 -11.46 -5.01 2.51
C LEU A 52 -10.16 -4.19 2.70
N TRP A 53 -9.18 -4.73 3.45
CA TRP A 53 -7.85 -4.14 3.59
C TRP A 53 -7.18 -3.87 2.25
N TYR A 54 -7.19 -4.88 1.38
CA TYR A 54 -6.62 -4.76 0.05
C TYR A 54 -7.31 -3.67 -0.78
N THR A 55 -8.63 -3.62 -0.78
CA THR A 55 -9.38 -2.61 -1.55
C THR A 55 -9.15 -1.19 -1.05
N GLU A 56 -8.97 -0.96 0.25
CA GLU A 56 -8.63 0.37 0.76
C GLU A 56 -7.22 0.79 0.36
N LEU A 57 -6.23 -0.10 0.41
CA LEU A 57 -4.89 0.24 -0.07
C LEU A 57 -4.85 0.55 -1.57
N LEU A 58 -5.66 -0.12 -2.40
CA LEU A 58 -5.81 0.26 -3.80
C LEU A 58 -6.40 1.67 -3.97
N LYS A 59 -7.34 2.09 -3.11
CA LYS A 59 -7.87 3.45 -3.14
C LYS A 59 -6.80 4.47 -2.76
N VAL A 60 -5.96 4.16 -1.77
CA VAL A 60 -4.84 5.02 -1.39
C VAL A 60 -3.83 5.14 -2.54
N LEU A 61 -3.43 4.03 -3.17
CA LEU A 61 -2.58 4.09 -4.35
C LEU A 61 -3.21 4.92 -5.47
N LYS A 62 -4.53 4.83 -5.67
CA LYS A 62 -5.24 5.65 -6.67
C LYS A 62 -5.16 7.15 -6.32
N ALA A 63 -5.39 7.51 -5.06
CA ALA A 63 -5.31 8.90 -4.61
C ALA A 63 -3.90 9.50 -4.80
N GLU A 64 -2.87 8.66 -4.69
CA GLU A 64 -1.47 9.04 -4.88
C GLU A 64 -0.97 8.87 -6.34
N ASN A 65 -1.87 8.55 -7.28
CA ASN A 65 -1.54 8.26 -8.70
C ASN A 65 -0.54 7.12 -8.91
N LEU A 66 -0.50 6.14 -8.00
CA LEU A 66 0.37 4.96 -8.03
C LEU A 66 -0.36 3.67 -8.46
N LEU A 67 -1.69 3.70 -8.59
CA LEU A 67 -2.48 2.51 -8.92
C LEU A 67 -2.12 1.91 -10.29
N ASP A 68 -1.90 2.75 -11.30
CA ASP A 68 -1.55 2.27 -12.64
C ASP A 68 -0.17 1.58 -12.64
N GLU A 69 0.79 2.12 -11.89
CA GLU A 69 2.10 1.49 -11.72
C GLU A 69 1.98 0.13 -11.02
N PHE A 70 1.12 0.04 -10.01
CA PHE A 70 0.86 -1.23 -9.32
C PHE A 70 0.25 -2.27 -10.26
N GLN A 71 -0.76 -1.88 -11.04
CA GLN A 71 -1.44 -2.78 -11.97
C GLN A 71 -0.53 -3.25 -13.11
N ALA A 72 0.40 -2.41 -13.56
CA ALA A 72 1.39 -2.80 -14.57
C ALA A 72 2.38 -3.88 -14.10
N ARG A 73 2.42 -4.18 -12.79
CA ARG A 73 3.32 -5.16 -12.16
C ARG A 73 2.64 -6.49 -11.81
N LEU A 74 1.30 -6.54 -11.82
CA LEU A 74 0.51 -7.74 -11.54
C LEU A 74 0.50 -8.70 -12.73
#